data_AF-A0A9W6ASV7-F1
#
_entry.id   AF-A0A9W6ASV7-F1
#
_cell.length_a   1.000
_cell.length_b   1.000
_cell.length_c   1.000
_cell.angle_alpha   90.00
_cell.angle_beta   90.00
_cell.angle_gamma   90.00
#
_symmetry.space_group_name_H-M   'P 1'
#
loop_
_entity.id
_entity.type
_entity.pdbx_description
1 polymer ?
#
loop_
_entity_poly.entity_id
_entity_poly.type
_entity_poly.pdbx_seq_one_letter_code
_entity_poly.pdbx_strand_id
1 'polypeptide(L)'
;MEPTPPADANTAPVPALDLILEDQCRDFSIADVTHIIVKLPLGILNSIMESCAVSNNPNQPRLFREFIGKAISKAFFGDVQQLQCMKSKQIRNVEYVGYRNVRRTETPIKTPQVIVVALLEPVPGQNLKAVWKPAPELTPEKIREIQKMGTTLGLIFVEAVVLSDLRRVVKLYLSRTQITTTQFSTETIVKVRMLES
;
A
#
# COMPACT_ATOMS: atom_id res chain seq x y z
N MET A 1 23.60 -7.78 29.33
CA MET A 1 22.55 -6.75 29.11
C MET A 1 21.22 -7.46 29.18
N GLU A 2 20.35 -7.01 30.07
CA GLU A 2 18.99 -7.52 30.19
C GLU A 2 18.15 -6.98 29.01
N PRO A 3 17.38 -7.81 28.29
CA PRO A 3 16.57 -7.34 27.17
C PRO A 3 15.46 -6.43 27.69
N THR A 4 15.44 -5.17 27.22
CA THR A 4 14.39 -4.22 27.57
C THR A 4 13.04 -4.76 27.11
N PRO A 5 12.01 -4.79 27.98
CA PRO A 5 10.69 -5.26 27.59
C PRO A 5 10.12 -4.38 26.46
N PRO A 6 9.38 -4.97 25.52
CA PRO A 6 8.79 -4.22 24.42
C PRO A 6 7.83 -3.16 24.96
N ALA A 7 7.91 -1.96 24.40
CA ALA A 7 7.06 -0.84 24.78
C ALA A 7 5.67 -0.98 24.14
N ASP A 8 4.66 -0.37 24.77
CA ASP A 8 3.36 -0.21 24.13
C ASP A 8 3.48 0.73 22.93
N ALA A 9 2.71 0.48 21.87
CA ALA A 9 2.69 1.31 20.66
C ALA A 9 2.37 2.81 20.91
N ASN A 10 1.81 3.13 22.08
CA ASN A 10 1.50 4.50 22.50
C ASN A 10 2.70 5.26 23.08
N THR A 11 3.63 4.55 23.72
CA THR A 11 4.78 5.12 24.44
C THR A 11 6.10 4.85 23.72
N ALA A 12 6.12 3.91 22.78
CA ALA A 12 7.27 3.61 21.97
C ALA A 12 7.73 4.82 21.13
N PRO A 13 9.05 5.05 21.00
CA PRO A 13 9.57 6.09 20.12
C PRO A 13 9.17 5.81 18.68
N VAL A 14 8.80 6.86 17.95
CA VAL A 14 8.43 6.74 16.53
C VAL A 14 9.66 6.29 15.73
N PRO A 15 9.59 5.17 14.99
CA PRO A 15 10.74 4.62 14.30
C PRO A 15 11.16 5.52 13.15
N ALA A 16 12.46 5.54 12.85
CA ALA A 16 12.97 6.16 11.64
C ALA A 16 12.54 5.32 10.43
N LEU A 17 12.08 6.01 9.39
CA LEU A 17 11.55 5.40 8.17
C LEU A 17 12.17 6.08 6.95
N ASP A 18 12.91 5.30 6.16
CA ASP A 18 13.50 5.74 4.91
C ASP A 18 12.51 5.52 3.76
N LEU A 19 12.21 6.59 3.02
CA LEU A 19 11.27 6.56 1.91
C LEU A 19 11.98 6.35 0.58
N ILE A 20 11.54 5.35 -0.17
CA ILE A 20 12.05 4.99 -1.49
C ILE A 20 10.94 5.25 -2.51
N LEU A 21 11.18 6.19 -3.42
CA LEU A 21 10.26 6.44 -4.53
C LEU A 21 10.41 5.34 -5.59
N GLU A 22 9.31 4.71 -6.01
CA GLU A 22 9.33 3.89 -7.23
C GLU A 22 9.61 4.81 -8.44
N ASP A 23 10.66 4.48 -9.20
CA ASP A 23 11.42 5.31 -10.18
C ASP A 23 10.63 5.95 -11.34
N GLN A 24 9.29 5.86 -11.34
CA GLN A 24 8.40 6.33 -12.41
C GLN A 24 7.57 7.57 -12.07
N CYS A 25 7.86 8.30 -10.98
CA CYS A 25 7.00 9.40 -10.52
C CYS A 25 7.76 10.67 -10.09
N ARG A 26 8.51 11.27 -11.01
CA ARG A 26 9.29 12.50 -10.75
C ARG A 26 8.46 13.78 -10.64
N ASP A 27 7.26 13.83 -11.22
CA ASP A 27 6.43 15.05 -11.24
C ASP A 27 5.36 15.10 -10.13
N PHE A 28 5.41 14.17 -9.16
CA PHE A 28 4.41 14.08 -8.10
C PHE A 28 4.84 14.87 -6.85
N SER A 29 4.09 15.92 -6.52
CA SER A 29 4.31 16.74 -5.33
C SER A 29 3.78 16.05 -4.06
N ILE A 30 4.69 15.64 -3.17
CA ILE A 30 4.35 15.08 -1.84
C ILE A 30 3.53 16.08 -1.03
N ALA A 31 3.77 17.39 -1.20
CA ALA A 31 3.04 18.41 -0.48
C ALA A 31 1.54 18.23 -0.70
N ASP A 32 1.12 17.89 -1.93
CA ASP A 32 -0.28 17.81 -2.35
C ASP A 32 -1.00 16.53 -1.95
N VAL A 33 -0.29 15.59 -1.33
CA VAL A 33 -0.87 14.34 -0.82
C VAL A 33 -2.00 14.62 0.17
N THR A 34 -3.19 14.16 -0.20
CA THR A 34 -4.41 14.23 0.62
C THR A 34 -4.63 12.95 1.41
N HIS A 35 -4.25 11.80 0.85
CA HIS A 35 -4.43 10.49 1.48
C HIS A 35 -3.25 9.57 1.21
N ILE A 36 -3.01 8.67 2.15
CA ILE A 36 -2.00 7.63 2.05
C ILE A 36 -2.66 6.30 2.33
N ILE A 37 -2.45 5.32 1.45
CA ILE A 37 -2.84 3.93 1.69
C ILE A 37 -1.58 3.13 1.99
N VAL A 38 -1.53 2.49 3.14
CA VAL A 38 -0.41 1.66 3.56
C VAL A 38 -0.77 0.19 3.38
N LYS A 39 0.09 -0.54 2.68
CA LYS A 39 0.04 -1.99 2.53
C LYS A 39 0.92 -2.62 3.60
N LEU A 40 0.31 -3.42 4.44
CA LEU A 40 0.95 -4.17 5.51
C LEU A 40 0.78 -5.67 5.25
N PRO A 41 1.76 -6.33 4.60
CA PRO A 41 1.75 -7.78 4.49
C PRO A 41 1.83 -8.40 5.89
N LEU A 42 0.87 -9.27 6.23
CA LEU A 42 0.81 -9.90 7.56
C LEU A 42 2.06 -10.73 7.86
N GLY A 43 2.72 -11.25 6.82
CA GLY A 43 3.96 -12.03 6.96
C GLY A 43 5.14 -11.21 7.51
N ILE A 44 5.18 -9.90 7.30
CA ILE A 44 6.26 -9.03 7.81
C ILE A 44 5.83 -8.18 9.02
N LEU A 45 4.55 -8.23 9.39
CA LEU A 45 4.00 -7.42 10.48
C LEU A 45 4.72 -7.72 11.80
N ASN A 46 4.92 -9.01 12.11
CA ASN A 46 5.61 -9.44 13.32
C ASN A 46 7.06 -8.95 13.34
N SER A 47 7.77 -9.06 12.21
CA SER A 47 9.13 -8.56 12.06
C SER A 47 9.22 -7.05 12.26
N ILE A 48 8.24 -6.28 11.77
CA ILE A 48 8.18 -4.83 11.97
C ILE A 48 7.97 -4.50 13.46
N MET A 49 7.07 -5.22 14.13
CA MET A 49 6.81 -5.02 15.57
C MET A 49 8.05 -5.32 16.42
N GLU A 50 8.71 -6.45 16.16
CA GLU A 50 9.97 -6.82 16.80
C GLU A 50 11.07 -5.78 16.54
N SER A 51 11.23 -5.34 15.29
CA SER A 51 12.21 -4.32 14.92
C SER A 51 11.95 -2.97 15.60
N CYS A 52 10.70 -2.65 15.91
CA CYS A 52 10.35 -1.42 16.63
C CYS A 52 10.36 -1.60 18.15
N ALA A 53 10.65 -2.80 18.66
CA ALA A 53 10.48 -3.18 20.06
C ALA A 53 9.07 -2.82 20.61
N VAL A 54 8.04 -3.02 19.78
CA VAL A 54 6.64 -2.75 20.13
C VAL A 54 5.89 -4.05 20.36
N SER A 55 5.10 -4.11 21.44
CA SER A 55 4.26 -5.27 21.72
C SER A 55 3.05 -5.31 20.77
N ASN A 56 2.79 -6.48 20.16
CA ASN A 56 1.53 -6.70 19.46
C ASN A 56 0.43 -6.95 20.49
N ASN A 57 -0.42 -5.95 20.75
CA ASN A 57 -1.64 -6.18 21.50
C ASN A 57 -2.77 -6.56 20.53
N PRO A 58 -3.15 -7.85 20.41
CA PRO A 58 -4.21 -8.27 19.51
C PRO A 58 -5.57 -7.68 19.87
N ASN A 59 -5.76 -7.19 21.10
CA ASN A 59 -6.98 -6.51 21.53
C ASN A 59 -7.00 -5.03 21.10
N GLN A 60 -5.87 -4.49 20.64
CA GLN A 60 -5.71 -3.09 20.26
C GLN A 60 -4.96 -2.93 18.92
N PRO A 61 -5.41 -3.58 17.84
CA PRO A 61 -4.75 -3.52 16.52
C PRO A 61 -4.72 -2.11 15.95
N ARG A 62 -5.61 -1.24 16.42
CA ARG A 62 -5.65 0.18 16.05
C ARG A 62 -4.39 0.94 16.49
N LEU A 63 -3.82 0.62 17.65
CA LEU A 63 -2.65 1.34 18.17
C LEU A 63 -1.42 1.11 17.29
N PHE A 64 -1.23 -0.11 16.80
CA PHE A 64 -0.16 -0.40 15.86
C PHE A 64 -0.32 0.37 14.54
N ARG A 65 -1.54 0.45 14.01
CA ARG A 65 -1.84 1.26 12.81
C ARG A 65 -1.53 2.74 13.05
N GLU A 66 -1.93 3.28 14.20
CA GLU A 66 -1.63 4.67 14.55
C GLU A 66 -0.12 4.89 14.72
N PHE A 67 0.61 3.93 15.27
CA PHE A 67 2.08 3.96 15.39
C PHE A 67 2.78 3.99 14.02
N ILE A 68 2.38 3.12 13.09
CA ILE A 68 2.87 3.15 11.70
C ILE A 68 2.50 4.47 11.02
N GLY A 69 1.27 4.95 11.24
CA GLY A 69 0.82 6.26 10.76
C GLY A 69 1.74 7.41 11.20
N LYS A 70 2.17 7.41 12.47
CA LYS A 70 3.13 8.41 13.00
C LYS A 70 4.48 8.35 12.29
N ALA A 71 5.02 7.15 12.06
CA ALA A 71 6.29 6.96 11.36
C ALA A 71 6.24 7.49 9.93
N ILE A 72 5.18 7.14 9.21
CA ILE A 72 4.93 7.61 7.84
C ILE A 72 4.71 9.13 7.81
N SER A 73 3.94 9.65 8.76
CA SER A 73 3.67 11.10 8.86
C SER A 73 4.96 11.88 9.06
N LYS A 74 5.83 11.42 9.98
CA LYS A 74 7.14 12.02 10.21
C LYS A 74 8.04 11.94 8.97
N ALA A 75 8.06 10.81 8.28
CA ALA A 75 8.93 10.61 7.11
C ALA A 75 8.52 11.47 5.91
N PHE A 76 7.21 11.60 5.63
CA PHE A 76 6.72 12.39 4.50
C PHE A 76 6.64 13.89 4.78
N PHE A 77 6.32 14.28 6.03
CA PHE A 77 5.92 15.66 6.35
C PHE A 77 6.73 16.31 7.47
N GLY A 78 7.63 15.57 8.12
CA GLY A 78 8.37 16.06 9.30
C GLY A 78 7.52 16.19 10.57
N ASP A 79 6.24 15.81 10.53
CA ASP A 79 5.27 15.95 11.63
C ASP A 79 4.57 14.61 11.89
N VAL A 80 4.59 14.12 13.12
CA VAL A 80 3.98 12.83 13.51
C VAL A 80 2.45 12.85 13.57
N GLN A 81 1.82 14.03 13.63
CA GLN A 81 0.36 14.19 13.80
C GLN A 81 -0.37 14.58 12.50
N GLN A 82 0.36 14.76 11.40
CA GLN A 82 -0.23 15.21 10.14
C GLN A 82 -1.10 14.15 9.45
N LEU A 83 -0.95 12.87 9.81
CA LEU A 83 -1.79 11.78 9.32
C LEU A 83 -2.76 11.27 10.39
N GLN A 84 -4.05 11.26 10.04
CA GLN A 84 -5.10 10.63 10.82
C GLN A 84 -5.45 9.26 10.24
N CYS A 85 -5.34 8.20 11.04
CA CYS A 85 -5.82 6.86 10.68
C CYS A 85 -7.34 6.89 10.48
N MET A 86 -7.82 6.44 9.32
CA MET A 86 -9.24 6.42 8.98
C MET A 86 -9.85 5.04 9.21
N LYS A 87 -9.58 4.11 8.30
CA LYS A 87 -10.10 2.74 8.29
C LYS A 87 -9.04 1.80 7.77
N SER A 88 -9.15 0.53 8.15
CA SER A 88 -8.38 -0.55 7.53
C SER A 88 -9.31 -1.63 6.97
N LYS A 89 -8.78 -2.38 6.01
CA LYS A 89 -9.41 -3.57 5.44
C LYS A 89 -8.34 -4.62 5.21
N GLN A 90 -8.55 -5.80 5.76
CA GLN A 90 -7.70 -6.95 5.49
C GLN A 90 -8.24 -7.71 4.29
N ILE A 91 -7.35 -8.05 3.36
CA ILE A 91 -7.67 -8.85 2.18
C ILE A 91 -6.57 -9.86 1.97
N ARG A 92 -6.93 -11.14 2.06
CA ARG A 92 -5.97 -12.25 2.09
C ARG A 92 -4.93 -11.99 3.19
N ASN A 93 -3.65 -11.95 2.82
CA ASN A 93 -2.53 -11.80 3.74
C ASN A 93 -1.98 -10.36 3.78
N VAL A 94 -2.77 -9.37 3.36
CA VAL A 94 -2.37 -7.95 3.38
C VAL A 94 -3.45 -7.13 4.07
N GLU A 95 -3.04 -6.35 5.06
CA GLU A 95 -3.87 -5.29 5.63
C GLU A 95 -3.61 -3.97 4.89
N TYR A 96 -4.68 -3.33 4.47
CA TYR A 96 -4.66 -2.00 3.86
C TYR A 96 -5.16 -0.99 4.88
N VAL A 97 -4.37 0.03 5.19
CA VAL A 97 -4.73 1.07 6.15
C VAL A 97 -4.76 2.42 5.45
N GLY A 98 -5.89 3.12 5.53
CA GLY A 98 -6.04 4.45 4.96
C GLY A 98 -5.78 5.55 5.98
N TYR A 99 -5.02 6.55 5.57
CA TYR A 99 -4.71 7.75 6.33
C TYR A 99 -5.14 9.00 5.57
N ARG A 100 -5.64 9.99 6.31
CA ARG A 100 -5.96 11.33 5.80
C ARG A 100 -4.90 12.31 6.26
N ASN A 101 -4.43 13.16 5.35
CA ASN A 101 -3.63 14.33 5.71
C ASN A 101 -4.55 15.41 6.30
N VAL A 102 -4.41 15.71 7.59
CA VAL A 102 -5.30 16.65 8.30
C VAL A 102 -5.04 18.12 7.95
N ARG A 103 -3.85 18.44 7.43
CA ARG A 103 -3.54 19.79 6.93
C ARG A 103 -4.21 20.08 5.57
N ARG A 104 -4.68 19.04 4.89
CA ARG A 104 -5.48 19.17 3.67
C ARG A 104 -6.96 19.25 4.07
N THR A 105 -7.41 20.49 4.31
CA THR A 105 -8.75 20.82 4.80
C THR A 105 -9.79 21.01 3.70
N GLU A 106 -9.40 20.92 2.42
CA GLU A 106 -10.35 21.04 1.31
C GLU A 106 -11.46 19.99 1.42
N THR A 107 -12.70 20.46 1.58
CA THR A 107 -13.90 19.63 1.58
C THR A 107 -14.94 20.25 0.64
N PRO A 108 -15.42 19.53 -0.40
CA PRO A 108 -14.96 18.21 -0.83
C PRO A 108 -13.58 18.28 -1.49
N ILE A 109 -12.79 17.21 -1.35
CA ILE A 109 -11.52 17.09 -2.06
C ILE A 109 -11.83 16.97 -3.55
N LYS A 110 -11.57 18.03 -4.31
CA LYS A 110 -11.87 18.08 -5.74
C LYS A 110 -10.93 17.18 -6.55
N THR A 111 -9.67 17.11 -6.13
CA THR A 111 -8.60 16.35 -6.79
C THR A 111 -7.79 15.59 -5.73
N PRO A 112 -8.27 14.41 -5.29
CA PRO A 112 -7.57 13.62 -4.29
C PRO A 112 -6.26 13.11 -4.86
N GLN A 113 -5.16 13.58 -4.27
CA GLN A 113 -3.83 13.04 -4.51
C GLN A 113 -3.59 11.93 -3.50
N VAL A 114 -3.49 10.70 -4.00
CA VAL A 114 -3.34 9.52 -3.16
C VAL A 114 -2.05 8.82 -3.52
N ILE A 115 -1.29 8.44 -2.50
CA ILE A 115 -0.13 7.56 -2.65
C ILE A 115 -0.38 6.24 -1.96
N VAL A 116 0.27 5.21 -2.48
CA VAL A 116 0.32 3.88 -1.88
C VAL A 116 1.73 3.67 -1.36
N VAL A 117 1.83 3.27 -0.10
CA VAL A 117 3.06 2.98 0.61
C VAL A 117 3.09 1.50 0.96
N ALA A 118 4.19 0.82 0.72
CA ALA A 118 4.40 -0.55 1.19
C ALA A 118 5.66 -0.60 2.05
N LEU A 119 5.52 -1.10 3.27
CA LEU A 119 6.67 -1.37 4.13
C LEU A 119 7.44 -2.57 3.59
N LEU A 120 8.77 -2.46 3.61
CA LEU A 120 9.66 -3.56 3.30
C LEU A 120 9.96 -4.36 4.56
N GLU A 121 10.45 -5.59 4.35
CA GLU A 121 10.93 -6.42 5.45
C GLU A 121 12.05 -5.68 6.20
N PRO A 122 11.98 -5.57 7.54
CA PRO A 122 13.01 -4.92 8.33
C PRO A 122 14.36 -5.62 8.19
N VAL A 123 15.42 -4.83 8.07
CA VAL A 123 16.79 -5.34 8.13
C VAL A 123 17.38 -4.96 9.49
N PRO A 124 17.89 -5.91 10.28
CA PRO A 124 18.45 -5.62 11.59
C PRO A 124 19.52 -4.52 11.54
N GLY A 125 19.43 -3.55 12.46
CA GLY A 125 20.36 -2.42 12.53
C GLY A 125 20.13 -1.32 11.49
N GLN A 126 19.11 -1.43 10.63
CA GLN A 126 18.72 -0.39 9.68
C GLN A 126 17.39 0.24 10.09
N ASN A 127 17.14 1.47 9.61
CA ASN A 127 15.82 2.07 9.67
C ASN A 127 14.81 1.21 8.91
N LEU A 128 13.53 1.35 9.27
CA LEU A 128 12.47 0.80 8.44
C LEU A 128 12.54 1.42 7.05
N LYS A 129 12.17 0.65 6.04
CA LYS A 129 12.12 1.13 4.65
C LYS A 129 10.71 1.02 4.12
N ALA A 130 10.29 2.03 3.37
CA ALA A 130 9.01 2.06 2.69
C ALA A 130 9.22 2.41 1.23
N VAL A 131 8.63 1.62 0.33
CA VAL A 131 8.47 2.03 -1.07
C VAL A 131 7.14 2.73 -1.24
N TRP A 132 7.09 3.77 -2.08
CA TRP A 132 5.84 4.45 -2.37
C TRP A 132 5.70 4.84 -3.83
N LYS A 133 4.45 4.94 -4.25
CA LYS A 133 4.05 5.44 -5.57
C LYS A 133 2.71 6.18 -5.53
N PRO A 134 2.47 7.13 -6.43
CA PRO A 134 1.15 7.66 -6.72
C PRO A 134 0.17 6.54 -7.11
N ALA A 135 -1.10 6.76 -6.78
CA ALA A 135 -2.22 5.93 -7.19
C ALA A 135 -3.10 6.70 -8.20
N PRO A 136 -2.62 6.93 -9.44
CA PRO A 136 -3.34 7.73 -10.44
C PRO A 136 -4.68 7.12 -10.87
N GLU A 137 -4.87 5.82 -10.62
CA GLU A 137 -6.13 5.10 -10.86
C GLU A 137 -7.27 5.57 -9.94
N LEU A 138 -6.96 6.34 -8.89
CA LEU A 138 -7.92 6.90 -7.95
C LEU A 138 -8.34 8.31 -8.36
N THR A 139 -8.95 8.42 -9.55
CA THR A 139 -9.43 9.72 -10.05
C THR A 139 -10.62 10.23 -9.21
N PRO A 140 -10.88 11.56 -9.21
CA PRO A 140 -12.07 12.12 -8.57
C PRO A 140 -13.37 11.47 -9.05
N GLU A 141 -13.46 11.06 -10.32
CA GLU A 141 -14.63 10.35 -10.86
C GLU A 141 -14.83 9.01 -10.17
N LYS A 142 -13.76 8.21 -10.04
CA LYS A 142 -13.83 6.89 -9.42
C LYS A 142 -14.25 6.96 -7.95
N ILE A 143 -13.78 7.99 -7.24
CA ILE A 143 -14.14 8.21 -5.84
C ILE A 143 -15.59 8.64 -5.72
N ARG A 144 -16.05 9.55 -6.60
CA ARG A 144 -17.48 9.95 -6.65
C ARG A 144 -18.40 8.79 -6.99
N GLU A 145 -18.00 7.88 -7.87
CA GLU A 145 -18.75 6.67 -8.19
C GLU A 145 -18.94 5.77 -6.96
N ILE A 146 -17.89 5.54 -6.18
CA ILE A 146 -17.95 4.70 -4.98
C ILE A 146 -18.66 5.43 -3.83
N GLN A 147 -18.56 6.76 -3.73
CA GLN A 147 -19.34 7.55 -2.76
C GLN A 147 -20.84 7.41 -2.98
N LYS A 148 -21.28 7.38 -4.24
CA LYS A 148 -22.69 7.16 -4.59
C LYS A 148 -23.20 5.77 -4.17
N MET A 149 -22.30 4.81 -3.91
CA MET A 149 -22.64 3.49 -3.39
C MET A 149 -22.81 3.45 -1.85
N GLY A 150 -22.75 4.60 -1.17
CA GLY A 150 -23.00 4.70 0.28
C GLY A 150 -21.76 4.45 1.17
N THR A 151 -20.57 4.41 0.58
CA THR A 151 -19.33 4.03 1.26
C THR A 151 -18.62 5.24 1.90
N THR A 152 -18.06 5.09 3.11
CA THR A 152 -17.26 6.16 3.75
C THR A 152 -15.93 6.37 3.01
N LEU A 153 -15.49 7.62 2.78
CA LEU A 153 -14.27 7.98 2.03
C LEU A 153 -13.03 7.11 2.33
N GLY A 154 -12.72 6.86 3.60
CA GLY A 154 -11.57 6.02 3.97
C GLY A 154 -11.67 4.58 3.47
N LEU A 155 -12.88 4.02 3.44
CA LEU A 155 -13.14 2.69 2.88
C LEU A 155 -13.09 2.72 1.35
N ILE A 156 -13.51 3.82 0.71
CA ILE A 156 -13.45 4.01 -0.75
C ILE A 156 -12.02 3.92 -1.26
N PHE A 157 -11.10 4.66 -0.66
CA PHE A 157 -9.71 4.67 -1.12
C PHE A 157 -9.06 3.31 -0.92
N VAL A 158 -9.30 2.67 0.22
CA VAL A 158 -8.81 1.31 0.49
C VAL A 158 -9.37 0.32 -0.52
N GLU A 159 -10.68 0.33 -0.78
CA GLU A 159 -11.32 -0.56 -1.75
C GLU A 159 -10.85 -0.33 -3.18
N ALA A 160 -10.65 0.93 -3.57
CA ALA A 160 -10.20 1.25 -4.91
C ALA A 160 -8.73 0.87 -5.15
N VAL A 161 -7.84 1.03 -4.15
CA VAL A 161 -6.46 0.52 -4.23
C VAL A 161 -6.44 -1.01 -4.29
N VAL A 162 -7.25 -1.67 -3.45
CA VAL A 162 -7.41 -3.12 -3.49
C VAL A 162 -7.86 -3.60 -4.87
N LEU A 163 -8.87 -2.94 -5.45
CA LEU A 163 -9.40 -3.31 -6.76
C LEU A 163 -8.36 -3.07 -7.87
N SER A 164 -7.59 -1.98 -7.78
CA SER A 164 -6.46 -1.71 -8.67
C SER A 164 -5.42 -2.82 -8.61
N ASP A 165 -4.99 -3.21 -7.40
CA ASP A 165 -4.02 -4.29 -7.20
C ASP A 165 -4.55 -5.63 -7.70
N LEU A 166 -5.80 -5.99 -7.39
CA LEU A 166 -6.43 -7.20 -7.88
C LEU A 166 -6.53 -7.21 -9.40
N ARG A 167 -6.90 -6.09 -10.03
CA ARG A 167 -6.94 -5.96 -11.50
C ARG A 167 -5.55 -6.09 -12.11
N ARG A 168 -4.51 -5.52 -11.48
CA ARG A 168 -3.12 -5.71 -11.91
C ARG A 168 -2.69 -7.16 -11.80
N VAL A 169 -3.01 -7.85 -10.71
CA VAL A 169 -2.73 -9.28 -10.54
C VAL A 169 -3.47 -10.11 -11.58
N VAL A 170 -4.75 -9.83 -11.82
CA VAL A 170 -5.53 -10.53 -12.86
C VAL A 170 -4.99 -10.25 -14.26
N LYS A 171 -4.62 -9.00 -14.59
CA LYS A 171 -3.96 -8.67 -15.86
C LYS A 171 -2.62 -9.40 -16.01
N LEU A 172 -1.77 -9.39 -14.98
CA LEU A 172 -0.49 -10.11 -14.98
C LEU A 172 -0.70 -11.62 -15.11
N TYR A 173 -1.74 -12.17 -14.47
CA TYR A 173 -2.10 -13.57 -14.57
C TYR A 173 -2.55 -13.89 -15.99
N LEU A 174 -3.49 -13.12 -16.57
CA LEU A 174 -3.98 -13.26 -17.93
C LEU A 174 -2.88 -13.06 -18.99
N SER A 175 -1.97 -12.11 -18.78
CA SER A 175 -0.80 -11.92 -19.64
C SER A 175 0.17 -13.11 -19.53
N ARG A 176 0.37 -13.67 -18.33
CA ARG A 176 1.14 -14.91 -18.17
C ARG A 176 0.44 -16.10 -18.83
N THR A 177 -0.88 -16.28 -18.67
CA THR A 177 -1.61 -17.34 -19.36
C THR A 177 -1.61 -17.16 -20.86
N GLN A 178 -1.70 -15.93 -21.38
CA GLN A 178 -1.52 -15.68 -22.81
C GLN A 178 -0.11 -16.06 -23.26
N ILE A 179 0.95 -15.70 -22.53
CA ILE A 179 2.32 -16.12 -22.86
C ILE A 179 2.45 -17.66 -22.84
N THR A 180 1.84 -18.35 -21.88
CA THR A 180 1.88 -19.82 -21.82
C THR A 180 1.06 -20.46 -22.94
N THR A 181 -0.10 -19.91 -23.31
CA THR A 181 -0.91 -20.41 -24.43
C THR A 181 -0.27 -20.09 -25.79
N THR A 182 0.45 -18.96 -25.91
CA THR A 182 1.19 -18.63 -27.14
C THR A 182 2.50 -19.42 -27.26
N GLN A 183 3.14 -19.83 -26.16
CA GLN A 183 4.33 -20.71 -26.22
C GLN A 183 3.99 -22.17 -26.54
N PHE A 184 2.77 -22.64 -26.28
CA PHE A 184 2.34 -24.01 -26.64
C PHE A 184 1.58 -24.11 -27.97
N SER A 185 1.56 -23.05 -28.80
CA SER A 185 0.84 -23.02 -30.09
C SER A 185 1.71 -22.64 -31.31
N THR A 186 3.02 -22.86 -31.24
CA THR A 186 3.92 -22.74 -32.42
C THR A 186 4.81 -23.96 -32.66
N GLU A 187 4.43 -25.13 -32.13
CA GLU A 187 4.93 -26.41 -32.63
C GLU A 187 3.75 -27.28 -33.04
N THR A 188 3.29 -27.10 -34.28
CA THR A 188 2.99 -28.13 -35.28
C THR A 188 2.16 -27.48 -36.40
N ILE A 189 2.35 -27.96 -37.64
CA ILE A 189 1.59 -27.68 -38.87
C ILE A 189 2.28 -26.70 -39.85
N VAL A 190 3.38 -27.18 -40.45
CA VAL A 190 3.73 -27.03 -41.88
C VAL A 190 4.35 -28.38 -42.24
N LYS A 191 3.91 -29.24 -43.16
CA LYS A 191 3.06 -29.18 -44.35
C LYS A 191 2.66 -30.65 -44.63
N VAL A 192 1.41 -30.92 -44.95
CA VAL A 192 1.02 -32.15 -45.66
C VAL A 192 0.32 -31.73 -46.95
N ARG A 193 0.75 -32.35 -48.06
CA ARG A 193 0.10 -32.46 -49.41
C ARG A 193 0.28 -31.24 -50.35
N MET A 194 0.57 -31.35 -51.66
CA MET A 194 0.70 -32.41 -52.69
C MET A 194 1.75 -31.94 -53.75
N LEU A 195 2.37 -32.73 -54.62
CA LEU A 195 1.83 -33.48 -55.77
C LEU A 195 2.90 -34.42 -56.38
N GLU A 196 2.43 -35.58 -56.84
CA GLU A 196 2.80 -36.31 -58.06
C GLU A 196 4.12 -35.97 -58.79
N SER A 197 5.04 -36.93 -58.83
CA SER A 197 5.56 -37.59 -60.03
C SER A 197 6.32 -38.86 -59.66
#